data_AF-K1SAF1-F1
#
_entry.id   AF-K1SAF1-F1
#
_cell.length_a   1.000
_cell.length_b   1.000
_cell.length_c   1.000
_cell.angle_alpha   90.00
_cell.angle_beta   90.00
_cell.angle_gamma   90.00
#
_symmetry.space_group_name_H-M   'P 1'
#
loop_
_entity.id
_entity.type
_entity.pdbx_description
1 polymer ?
#
loop_
_entity_poly.entity_id
_entity_poly.type
_entity_poly.pdbx_seq_one_letter_code
_entity_poly.pdbx_strand_id
1 'polypeptide(L)'
;MPSWLRYVIAGIIAFLFLAAFFYFFIRPYSYRWKPCYGFKAYGVCMPSGFHVHGIDVSHYQGNIDWKMLTQTRQGKFPIHFVFMKASEGGDYGD
;
A
#
# COMPACT_ATOMS: atom_id res chain seq x y z
N MET A 1 -9.39 34.75 33.70
CA MET A 1 -9.91 33.38 33.57
C MET A 1 -9.42 32.53 34.73
N PRO A 2 -10.31 31.80 35.41
CA PRO A 2 -9.92 30.81 36.41
C PRO A 2 -8.94 29.78 35.80
N SER A 3 -7.99 29.30 36.59
CA SER A 3 -6.99 28.32 36.15
C SER A 3 -7.64 27.03 35.62
N TRP A 4 -8.69 26.55 36.28
CA TRP A 4 -9.43 25.35 35.87
C TRP A 4 -10.01 25.45 34.45
N LEU A 5 -10.54 26.62 34.08
CA LEU A 5 -11.12 26.85 32.76
C LEU A 5 -10.07 26.82 31.65
N ARG A 6 -8.83 27.27 31.94
CA ARG A 6 -7.71 27.20 30.98
C ARG A 6 -7.31 25.76 30.68
N TYR A 7 -7.25 24.90 31.71
CA TYR A 7 -6.94 23.49 31.53
C TYR A 7 -8.03 22.76 30.73
N VAL A 8 -9.30 23.09 30.95
CA VAL A 8 -10.43 22.53 30.16
C VAL A 8 -10.30 22.91 28.68
N ILE A 9 -10.07 24.19 28.38
CA ILE A 9 -9.95 24.65 26.99
C ILE A 9 -8.73 24.04 26.31
N ALA A 10 -7.59 23.97 26.99
CA ALA A 10 -6.39 23.32 26.46
C ALA A 10 -6.64 21.83 26.15
N GLY A 11 -7.37 21.12 27.02
CA GLY A 11 -7.76 19.73 26.79
C GLY A 11 -8.65 19.56 25.56
N ILE A 12 -9.64 20.44 25.35
CA ILE A 12 -10.51 20.41 24.17
C ILE A 12 -9.70 20.66 22.90
N ILE A 13 -8.83 21.68 22.90
CA ILE A 13 -7.99 21.99 21.73
C ILE A 13 -7.07 20.81 21.40
N ALA A 14 -6.43 20.21 22.39
CA ALA A 14 -5.58 19.04 22.20
C ALA A 14 -6.37 17.85 21.63
N PHE A 15 -7.57 17.58 22.15
CA PHE A 15 -8.44 16.52 21.64
C PHE A 15 -8.85 16.77 20.19
N LEU A 16 -9.29 17.99 19.84
CA LEU A 16 -9.66 18.35 18.47
C LEU A 16 -8.48 18.23 17.51
N PHE A 17 -7.29 18.65 17.94
CA PHE A 17 -6.07 18.50 17.15
C PHE A 17 -5.74 17.03 16.90
N LEU A 18 -5.78 16.18 17.93
CA LEU A 18 -5.52 14.74 17.80
C LEU A 18 -6.56 14.05 16.91
N ALA A 19 -7.84 14.41 17.05
CA ALA A 19 -8.93 13.87 16.22
C ALA A 19 -8.77 14.27 14.75
N ALA A 20 -8.49 15.54 14.47
CA ALA A 20 -8.21 16.02 13.13
C ALA A 20 -6.97 15.34 12.55
N PHE A 21 -5.88 15.25 13.32
CA PHE A 21 -4.65 14.57 12.90
C PHE A 21 -4.91 13.10 12.55
N PHE A 22 -5.64 12.38 13.41
CA PHE A 22 -6.02 11.00 13.14
C PHE A 22 -6.85 10.87 11.86
N TYR A 23 -7.84 11.74 11.67
CA TYR A 23 -8.74 11.70 10.52
C TYR A 23 -8.02 11.99 9.20
N PHE A 24 -7.15 13.00 9.17
CA PHE A 24 -6.46 13.42 7.94
C PHE A 24 -5.20 12.61 7.64
N PHE A 25 -4.43 12.20 8.65
CA PHE A 25 -3.10 11.60 8.43
C PHE A 25 -3.02 10.11 8.74
N ILE A 26 -3.84 9.57 9.66
CA ILE A 26 -3.74 8.15 10.04
C ILE A 26 -4.80 7.31 9.30
N ARG A 27 -6.06 7.74 9.34
CA ARG A 27 -7.20 7.00 8.78
C ARG A 27 -7.03 6.63 7.29
N PRO A 28 -6.54 7.51 6.39
CA PRO A 28 -6.36 7.16 4.98
C PRO A 28 -5.38 6.01 4.77
N TYR A 29 -4.41 5.83 5.67
CA TYR A 29 -3.39 4.77 5.60
C TYR A 29 -3.73 3.55 6.47
N SER A 30 -4.92 3.50 7.06
CA SER A 30 -5.37 2.37 7.90
C SER A 30 -5.33 1.03 7.17
N TYR A 31 -5.46 1.01 5.84
CA TYR A 31 -5.36 -0.19 5.01
C TYR A 31 -4.01 -0.91 5.15
N ARG A 32 -2.93 -0.18 5.47
CA ARG A 32 -1.58 -0.73 5.61
C ARG A 32 -1.42 -1.61 6.86
N TRP A 33 -2.32 -1.44 7.82
CA TRP A 33 -2.37 -2.19 9.08
C TRP A 33 -3.56 -3.14 9.16
N LYS A 34 -4.34 -3.27 8.07
CA LYS A 34 -5.47 -4.19 8.06
C LYS A 34 -4.96 -5.64 8.12
N PRO A 35 -5.46 -6.46 9.04
CA PRO A 35 -5.13 -7.88 9.06
C PRO A 35 -5.56 -8.54 7.75
N CYS A 36 -4.68 -9.39 7.21
CA CYS A 36 -4.99 -10.21 6.05
C CYS A 36 -5.73 -11.45 6.50
N TYR A 37 -7.06 -11.45 6.36
CA TYR A 37 -7.90 -12.61 6.68
C TYR A 37 -7.91 -13.66 5.55
N GLY A 38 -7.41 -13.29 4.37
CA GLY A 38 -7.35 -14.16 3.18
C GLY A 38 -6.00 -14.86 3.02
N PHE A 39 -5.67 -15.19 1.78
CA PHE A 39 -4.38 -15.78 1.45
C PHE A 39 -3.32 -14.70 1.22
N LYS A 40 -2.11 -14.98 1.71
CA LYS A 40 -0.92 -14.16 1.44
C LYS A 40 -0.10 -14.84 0.34
N ALA A 41 0.30 -14.08 -0.68
CA ALA A 41 1.20 -14.52 -1.73
C ALA A 41 2.14 -13.36 -2.11
N TYR A 42 3.37 -13.65 -2.55
CA TYR A 42 4.36 -12.64 -2.94
C TYR A 42 4.61 -11.54 -1.89
N GLY A 43 4.40 -11.86 -0.60
CA GLY A 43 4.53 -10.90 0.50
C GLY A 43 3.32 -9.98 0.72
N VAL A 44 2.28 -10.04 -0.12
CA VAL A 44 1.08 -9.19 -0.06
C VAL A 44 -0.19 -9.99 0.24
N CYS A 45 -1.22 -9.31 0.75
CA CYS A 45 -2.54 -9.91 0.94
C CYS A 45 -3.28 -9.95 -0.40
N MET A 46 -3.74 -11.13 -0.81
CA MET A 46 -4.43 -11.27 -2.09
C MET A 46 -5.89 -10.85 -1.96
N PRO A 47 -6.40 -9.99 -2.87
CA PRO A 47 -7.79 -9.57 -2.84
C PRO A 47 -8.71 -10.74 -3.18
N SER A 48 -9.77 -10.92 -2.39
CA SER A 48 -10.78 -11.96 -2.62
C SER A 48 -11.66 -11.59 -3.82
N GLY A 49 -11.98 -12.58 -4.68
CA GLY A 49 -12.87 -12.40 -5.83
C GLY A 49 -12.21 -11.84 -7.10
N PHE A 50 -10.90 -11.55 -7.06
CA PHE A 50 -10.13 -11.13 -8.23
C PHE A 50 -9.12 -12.23 -8.56
N HIS A 51 -9.28 -12.85 -9.73
CA HIS A 51 -8.47 -14.01 -10.14
C HIS A 51 -7.32 -13.64 -11.09
N VAL A 52 -7.40 -12.49 -11.75
CA VAL A 52 -6.38 -12.04 -12.69
C VAL A 52 -5.41 -11.13 -11.94
N HIS A 53 -4.16 -11.58 -11.83
CA HIS A 53 -3.06 -10.84 -11.22
C HIS A 53 -1.98 -10.58 -12.26
N GLY A 54 -1.35 -9.41 -12.15
CA GLY A 54 -0.20 -9.02 -12.92
C GLY A 54 0.80 -8.27 -12.06
N ILE A 55 1.98 -8.03 -12.61
CA ILE A 55 3.01 -7.20 -11.99
C ILE A 55 3.40 -6.07 -12.93
N ASP A 56 3.85 -4.96 -12.37
CA ASP A 56 4.57 -3.91 -13.08
C ASP A 56 6.07 -4.01 -12.76
N VAL A 57 6.90 -3.83 -13.77
CA VAL A 57 8.37 -3.91 -13.66
C VAL A 57 9.05 -2.77 -14.41
N SER A 58 10.25 -2.45 -13.94
CA SER A 58 11.15 -1.40 -14.43
C SER A 58 12.60 -1.79 -14.11
N HIS A 59 13.56 -0.96 -14.49
CA HIS A 59 14.98 -1.13 -14.22
C HIS A 59 15.29 -1.23 -12.72
N TYR A 60 14.45 -0.66 -11.85
CA TYR A 60 14.60 -0.74 -10.40
C TYR A 60 14.52 -2.17 -9.85
N GLN A 61 13.88 -3.10 -10.55
CA GLN A 61 13.85 -4.51 -10.16
C GLN A 61 15.16 -5.24 -10.48
N GLY A 62 16.02 -4.68 -11.34
CA GLY A 62 17.24 -5.34 -11.81
C GLY A 62 16.96 -6.57 -12.66
N ASN A 63 17.81 -7.59 -12.53
CA ASN A 63 17.67 -8.83 -13.31
C ASN A 63 16.54 -9.71 -12.76
N ILE A 64 15.54 -9.98 -13.60
CA ILE A 64 14.39 -10.82 -13.27
C ILE A 64 14.64 -12.25 -13.79
N ASP A 65 14.50 -13.26 -12.91
CA ASP A 65 14.42 -14.65 -13.34
C ASP A 65 13.03 -14.98 -13.88
N TRP A 66 12.88 -14.84 -15.20
CA TRP A 66 11.63 -15.12 -15.91
C TRP A 66 11.22 -16.61 -15.85
N LYS A 67 12.17 -17.54 -15.70
CA LYS A 67 11.85 -18.97 -15.56
C LYS A 67 11.20 -19.22 -14.21
N MET A 68 11.74 -18.63 -13.14
CA MET A 68 11.10 -18.67 -11.83
C MET A 68 9.73 -17.98 -11.86
N LEU A 69 9.61 -16.83 -12.53
CA LEU A 69 8.33 -16.12 -12.62
C LEU A 69 7.26 -16.95 -13.36
N THR A 70 7.61 -17.63 -14.45
CA THR A 70 6.63 -18.44 -15.21
C THR A 70 6.09 -19.64 -14.44
N GLN A 71 6.83 -20.17 -13.45
CA GLN A 71 6.36 -21.23 -12.55
C GLN A 71 5.15 -20.79 -11.70
N THR A 72 4.98 -19.48 -11.47
CA THR A 72 3.81 -18.96 -10.74
C THR A 72 2.48 -19.35 -11.37
N ARG A 73 2.45 -19.64 -12.69
CA ARG A 73 1.25 -20.06 -13.42
C ARG A 73 0.63 -21.36 -12.88
N GLN A 74 1.41 -22.18 -12.19
CA GLN A 74 0.93 -23.42 -11.55
C GLN A 74 0.48 -23.21 -10.10
N GLY A 75 0.73 -22.03 -9.55
CA GLY A 75 0.40 -21.69 -8.18
C GLY A 75 -1.06 -21.27 -8.01
N LYS A 76 -1.43 -21.00 -6.75
CA LYS A 76 -2.77 -20.54 -6.38
C LYS A 76 -3.13 -19.14 -6.91
N PHE A 77 -2.12 -18.30 -7.11
CA PHE A 77 -2.25 -16.91 -7.57
C PHE A 77 -1.35 -16.67 -8.79
N PRO A 78 -1.72 -17.21 -9.96
CA PRO A 78 -0.89 -17.11 -11.16
C PRO A 78 -0.74 -15.66 -11.64
N ILE A 79 0.48 -15.30 -12.06
CA ILE A 79 0.75 -14.02 -12.72
C ILE A 79 0.46 -14.17 -14.23
N HIS A 80 -0.55 -13.44 -14.71
CA HIS A 80 -1.06 -13.54 -16.07
C HIS A 80 -0.41 -12.57 -17.04
N PHE A 81 -0.05 -11.39 -16.57
CA PHE A 81 0.52 -10.34 -17.41
C PHE A 81 1.58 -9.53 -16.65
N VAL A 82 2.42 -8.85 -17.41
CA VAL A 82 3.47 -7.98 -16.91
C VAL A 82 3.39 -6.66 -17.68
N PHE A 83 3.29 -5.55 -16.96
CA PHE A 83 3.54 -4.23 -17.53
C PHE A 83 5.01 -3.91 -17.38
N MET A 84 5.67 -3.56 -18.48
CA MET A 84 7.07 -3.16 -18.47
C MET A 84 7.12 -1.66 -18.73
N LYS A 85 7.73 -0.92 -17.81
CA LYS A 85 8.07 0.48 -18.04
C LYS A 85 9.03 0.55 -19.22
N ALA A 86 8.83 1.55 -20.07
CA ALA A 86 9.63 1.74 -21.29
C ALA A 86 10.38 3.08 -21.27
N SER A 87 9.78 4.12 -20.71
CA SER A 87 10.40 5.45 -20.64
C SER A 87 9.92 6.24 -19.43
N GLU A 88 10.67 7.27 -19.09
CA GLU A 88 10.35 8.31 -18.11
C GLU A 88 10.65 9.68 -18.73
N GLY A 89 9.63 10.55 -18.81
CA GLY A 89 9.78 11.85 -19.47
C GLY A 89 10.10 11.71 -20.96
N GLY A 90 11.05 12.53 -21.43
CA GLY A 90 11.50 12.54 -22.83
C GLY A 90 12.95 12.14 -23.04
N ASP A 91 13.69 11.88 -21.95
CA ASP A 91 15.14 11.75 -21.93
C ASP A 91 15.62 10.44 -21.29
N TYR A 92 14.74 9.68 -20.65
CA TYR A 92 15.10 8.43 -20.00
C TYR A 92 14.32 7.23 -20.58
N GLY A 93 15.05 6.27 -21.14
CA GLY A 93 14.55 4.94 -21.48
C GLY A 93 14.85 3.97 -20.35
N ASP A 94 13.88 3.13 -20.02
CA ASP A 94 13.97 2.16 -18.92
C ASP A 94 14.70 0.87 -19.35
#